data_AF-A0A2D7DVS5-F1
#
_entry.id   AF-A0A2D7DVS5-F1
#
_cell.length_a   1.000
_cell.length_b   1.000
_cell.length_c   1.000
_cell.angle_alpha   90.00
_cell.angle_beta   90.00
_cell.angle_gamma   90.00
#
_symmetry.space_group_name_H-M   'P 1'
#
loop_
_entity.id
_entity.type
_entity.pdbx_description
1 polymer ?
#
loop_
_entity_poly.entity_id
_entity_poly.type
_entity_poly.pdbx_seq_one_letter_code
_entity_poly.pdbx_strand_id
1 'polypeptide(L)' 'KSLQLGNAEFISKKLNKPVVYNFRDKDIFFGGEGAPLVPIFHKAIFATKKKKYSCC' A
#
# COMPACT_ATOMS: atom_id res chain seq x y z
N LYS A 1 15.00 1.39 -9.55
CA LYS A 1 15.39 1.01 -8.16
C LYS A 1 15.02 2.16 -7.23
N SER A 2 14.23 1.92 -6.19
CA SER A 2 13.90 2.93 -5.17
C SER A 2 14.83 2.78 -3.96
N LEU A 3 15.03 3.83 -3.17
CA LEU A 3 15.74 3.73 -1.89
C LEU A 3 14.79 4.18 -0.77
N GLN A 4 14.42 3.24 0.09
CA GLN A 4 13.60 3.49 1.27
C GLN A 4 14.46 3.27 2.52
N LEU A 5 14.62 4.32 3.34
CA LEU A 5 15.36 4.22 4.60
C LEU A 5 14.51 3.51 5.67
N GLY A 6 15.18 2.76 6.54
CA GLY A 6 14.57 2.08 7.68
C GLY A 6 14.98 0.60 7.78
N ASN A 7 15.59 0.22 8.90
CA ASN A 7 15.94 -1.18 9.16
C ASN A 7 14.72 -1.91 9.74
N ALA A 8 14.00 -2.64 8.87
CA ALA A 8 12.80 -3.38 9.26
C ALA A 8 13.09 -4.48 10.30
N GLU A 9 14.26 -5.12 10.25
CA GLU A 9 14.66 -6.15 11.21
C GLU A 9 14.87 -5.56 12.60
N PHE A 10 15.54 -4.41 12.69
CA PHE A 10 15.71 -3.68 13.94
C PHE A 10 14.35 -3.26 14.53
N ILE A 11 13.45 -2.70 13.70
CA ILE A 11 12.11 -2.29 14.14
C ILE A 11 11.31 -3.50 14.63
N SER A 12 11.37 -4.63 13.91
CA SER A 12 10.67 -5.86 14.28
C SER A 12 11.16 -6.42 15.62
N LYS A 13 12.49 -6.51 15.81
CA LYS A 13 13.10 -6.93 17.08
C LYS A 13 12.73 -6.00 18.23
N LYS A 14 12.79 -4.68 18.00
CA LYS A 14 12.50 -3.66 19.03
C LYS A 14 11.03 -3.68 19.47
N LEU A 15 10.09 -3.91 18.55
CA LEU A 15 8.66 -3.91 18.83
C LEU A 15 8.09 -5.29 19.17
N ASN A 16 8.92 -6.35 19.03
CA ASN A 16 8.51 -7.75 19.11
C ASN A 16 7.24 -8.04 18.27
N LYS A 17 7.20 -7.46 17.06
CA LYS A 17 6.05 -7.55 16.14
C LYS A 17 6.54 -7.75 14.70
N PRO A 18 5.76 -8.45 13.86
CA PRO A 18 6.08 -8.56 12.44
C PRO A 18 5.99 -7.18 11.78
N VAL A 19 6.98 -6.86 10.94
CA VAL A 19 7.06 -5.60 10.18
C VAL A 19 7.02 -5.93 8.69
N VAL A 20 6.07 -5.33 7.96
CA VAL A 20 5.98 -5.43 6.50
C VAL A 20 6.64 -4.21 5.88
N TYR A 21 7.55 -4.41 4.91
CA TYR A 21 8.39 -3.37 4.33
C TYR A 21 8.65 -3.62 2.82
N ASN A 22 9.38 -2.70 2.16
CA ASN A 22 9.74 -2.75 0.73
C ASN A 22 8.56 -2.81 -0.25
N PHE A 23 7.50 -2.05 0.02
CA PHE A 23 6.33 -1.99 -0.87
C PHE A 23 6.67 -1.41 -2.25
N ARG A 24 7.52 -0.38 -2.34
CA ARG A 24 7.84 0.28 -3.61
C ARG A 24 8.73 -0.60 -4.50
N ASP A 25 9.74 -1.23 -3.90
CA ASP A 25 10.64 -2.10 -4.66
C ASP A 25 9.90 -3.33 -5.21
N LYS A 26 8.92 -3.87 -4.47
CA LYS A 26 8.06 -4.93 -4.98
C LYS A 26 7.20 -4.47 -6.16
N ASP A 27 6.59 -3.28 -6.06
CA ASP A 27 5.80 -2.73 -7.17
C ASP A 27 6.66 -2.52 -8.44
N ILE A 28 7.87 -1.96 -8.28
CA ILE A 28 8.84 -1.80 -9.38
C ILE A 28 9.26 -3.15 -9.96
N PHE A 29 9.51 -4.15 -9.12
CA PHE A 29 9.87 -5.50 -9.56
C PHE A 29 8.78 -6.13 -10.44
N PHE A 30 7.50 -5.84 -10.15
CA PHE A 30 6.37 -6.29 -10.96
C PHE A 30 6.04 -5.35 -12.14
N GLY A 31 6.91 -4.39 -12.47
CA GLY A 31 6.75 -3.49 -13.63
C GLY A 31 5.95 -2.22 -13.35
N GLY A 32 5.62 -1.94 -12.10
CA GLY A 32 5.03 -0.66 -11.68
C GLY A 32 6.07 0.45 -11.52
N GLU A 33 5.61 1.66 -11.23
CA GLU A 33 6.48 2.82 -11.02
C GLU A 33 7.00 2.92 -9.58
N GLY A 34 6.46 2.12 -8.65
CA GLY A 34 6.74 2.22 -7.21
C GLY A 34 5.96 3.33 -6.52
N ALA A 35 5.06 4.01 -7.23
CA ALA A 35 4.21 5.09 -6.73
C ALA A 35 3.07 5.41 -7.72
N PRO A 36 2.00 6.09 -7.27
CA PRO A 36 1.53 6.15 -5.89
C PRO A 36 0.88 4.82 -5.47
N LEU A 37 1.14 4.35 -4.25
CA LEU A 37 0.60 3.06 -3.75
C LEU A 37 -0.78 3.19 -3.08
N VAL A 38 -1.12 4.39 -2.59
CA VAL A 38 -2.36 4.70 -1.88
C VAL A 38 -3.65 4.44 -2.68
N PRO A 39 -3.72 4.62 -4.02
CA PRO A 39 -4.95 4.39 -4.79
C PRO A 39 -5.53 2.98 -4.65
N ILE A 40 -4.70 1.95 -4.42
CA ILE A 40 -5.17 0.58 -4.19
C ILE A 40 -6.04 0.52 -2.92
N PHE A 41 -5.57 1.16 -1.85
CA PHE A 41 -6.29 1.26 -0.59
C PHE A 41 -7.57 2.10 -0.72
N HIS A 42 -7.51 3.22 -1.44
CA HIS A 42 -8.71 4.03 -1.72
C HIS A 42 -9.79 3.23 -2.46
N LYS A 43 -9.40 2.42 -3.46
CA LYS A 43 -10.34 1.52 -4.14
C LYS A 43 -10.94 0.50 -3.17
N ALA A 44 -10.14 -0.11 -2.30
CA ALA A 44 -10.62 -1.09 -1.34
C ALA A 44 -11.65 -0.51 -0.34
N ILE A 45 -11.42 0.71 0.15
CA ILE A 45 -12.30 1.37 1.13
C ILE A 45 -13.53 2.01 0.49
N PHE A 46 -13.35 2.70 -0.64
CA PHE A 46 -14.38 3.54 -1.25
C PHE A 46 -15.10 2.89 -2.44
N ALA A 47 -14.91 1.58 -2.69
CA ALA A 47 -15.64 0.83 -3.73
C ALA A 47 -17.15 0.67 -3.44
N THR A 48 -17.76 1.53 -2.62
CA THR A 48 -19.19 1.48 -2.32
C THR A 48 -20.02 1.69 -3.60
N LYS A 49 -21.01 0.81 -3.79
CA LYS A 49 -21.90 0.82 -4.95
C LYS A 49 -22.58 2.19 -5.05
N LYS A 50 -22.53 2.82 -6.23
CA LYS A 50 -23.34 4.01 -6.54
C LYS A 50 -24.79 3.69 -6.14
N LYS A 51 -25.34 4.40 -5.14
CA LYS A 51 -26.78 4.36 -4.88
C LYS A 51 -27.45 4.86 -6.15
N LYS A 52 -28.17 3.97 -6.85
CA LYS A 52 -29.15 4.39 -7.85
C LYS A 52 -30.26 5.09 -7.08
N TYR A 53 -30.16 6.40 -6.97
CA TYR A 53 -31.32 7.19 -6.61
C TYR A 53 -32.26 7.11 -7.81
N SER A 54 -33.42 6.47 -7.64
CA SER A 54 -34.48 6.55 -8.66
C SER A 54 -34.96 7.99 -8.65
N CYS A 55 -34.79 8.69 -9.78
CA CYS A 55 -35.48 9.96 -9.95
C CYS A 55 -36.99 9.68 -9.93
N CYS A 56 -37.73 10.55 -9.23
CA CYS A 56 -39.19 10.60 -9.31
C CYS A 56 -39.64 10.80 -10.76
#